data_AF-A0A072TKU6-F1
#
_entry.id   AF-A0A072TKU6-F1
#
_cell.length_a   1.000
_cell.length_b   1.000
_cell.length_c   1.000
_cell.angle_alpha   90.00
_cell.angle_beta   90.00
_cell.angle_gamma   90.00
#
_symmetry.space_group_name_H-M   'P 1'
#
loop_
_entity.id
_entity.type
_entity.pdbx_description
1 polymer ?
#
loop_
_entity_poly.entity_id
_entity_poly.type
_entity_poly.pdbx_seq_one_letter_code
_entity_poly.pdbx_strand_id
1 'polypeptide(L)' 'MEKKTLASLCFFLIVLLAAQEAVVQIEACEKPSKFFSGACIGSSGNQQCGYLCRRGEGLLSGSCKNLKCVCAC' A
#
# COMPACT_ATOMS: atom_id res chain seq x y z
N MET A 1 36.70 -11.57 -23.62
CA MET A 1 35.80 -10.46 -23.95
C MET A 1 36.63 -9.21 -24.11
N GLU A 2 36.43 -8.45 -25.17
CA GLU A 2 37.22 -7.26 -25.43
C GLU A 2 36.98 -6.23 -24.31
N LYS A 3 38.05 -5.63 -23.79
CA LYS A 3 38.01 -4.56 -22.77
C LYS A 3 37.02 -3.42 -23.10
N LYS A 4 36.72 -3.23 -24.39
CA LYS A 4 35.74 -2.29 -24.93
C LYS A 4 34.29 -2.71 -24.65
N THR A 5 33.97 -4.00 -24.79
CA THR A 5 32.63 -4.55 -24.52
C THR A 5 32.31 -4.52 -23.03
N LEU A 6 33.31 -4.72 -22.17
CA LEU A 6 33.14 -4.71 -20.71
C LEU A 6 32.83 -3.29 -20.20
N ALA A 7 33.56 -2.28 -20.67
CA ALA A 7 33.30 -0.88 -20.32
C ALA A 7 31.91 -0.41 -20.79
N SER A 8 31.49 -0.82 -21.99
CA SER A 8 30.16 -0.52 -22.52
C SER A 8 29.05 -1.16 -21.70
N LEU A 9 29.22 -2.43 -21.29
CA LEU A 9 28.26 -3.10 -20.42
C LEU A 9 28.14 -2.41 -19.06
N CYS A 10 29.26 -2.05 -18.43
CA CYS A 10 29.25 -1.35 -17.15
C CYS A 10 28.52 -0.01 -17.26
N PHE A 11 28.76 0.76 -18.32
CA PHE A 11 28.09 2.03 -18.54
C PHE A 11 26.56 1.85 -18.72
N PHE A 12 26.16 0.83 -19.48
CA PHE A 12 24.75 0.50 -19.69
C PHE A 12 24.04 0.12 -18.38
N LEU A 13 24.71 -0.66 -17.52
CA LEU A 13 24.18 -1.03 -16.20
C LEU A 13 24.05 0.16 -15.25
N ILE A 14 24.99 1.11 -15.28
CA ILE A 14 24.92 2.34 -14.46
C ILE A 14 23.73 3.20 -14.90
N VAL A 15 23.50 3.33 -16.21
CA VAL A 15 22.35 4.07 -16.75
C VAL A 15 21.02 3.39 -16.36
N LEU A 16 20.94 2.06 -16.46
CA LEU A 16 19.77 1.29 -16.00
C LEU A 16 19.50 1.46 -14.50
N LEU A 17 20.54 1.53 -13.67
CA LEU A 17 20.42 1.72 -12.23
C LEU A 17 19.99 3.15 -11.89
N ALA A 18 20.49 4.16 -12.62
CA ALA A 18 20.08 5.55 -12.47
C ALA A 18 18.65 5.80 -12.96
N ALA A 19 18.16 4.98 -13.89
CA ALA A 19 16.79 5.04 -14.42
C ALA A 19 15.76 4.31 -13.54
N GLN A 20 16.18 3.61 -12.47
CA GLN A 20 15.23 3.17 -11.44
C GLN A 20 14.78 4.39 -10.65
N GLU A 21 13.76 5.05 -11.20
CA GLU A 21 12.99 6.09 -10.56
C GLU A 21 12.57 5.62 -9.18
N ALA A 22 12.80 6.47 -8.18
CA ALA A 22 12.46 6.24 -6.79
C ALA A 22 11.07 5.61 -6.71
N VAL A 23 10.99 4.40 -6.16
CA VAL A 23 9.72 3.80 -5.76
C VAL A 23 9.12 4.77 -4.76
N VAL A 24 8.20 5.61 -5.23
CA VAL A 24 7.43 6.49 -4.37
C VAL A 24 6.68 5.55 -3.45
N GLN A 25 7.12 5.48 -2.20
CA GLN A 25 6.33 4.89 -1.14
C GLN A 25 5.11 5.77 -1.03
N ILE A 26 4.05 5.40 -1.72
CA ILE A 26 2.74 5.99 -1.53
C ILE A 26 2.39 5.59 -0.10
N GLU A 27 2.54 6.51 0.85
CA GLU A 27 2.13 6.27 2.22
C GLU A 27 0.65 5.86 2.17
N ALA A 28 0.38 4.62 2.54
CA ALA A 28 -0.98 4.10 2.52
C ALA A 28 -1.81 4.98 3.47
N CYS A 29 -2.80 5.67 2.91
CA CYS A 29 -3.65 6.56 3.68
C CYS A 29 -4.59 5.70 4.54
N GLU A 30 -4.43 5.75 5.86
CA GLU A 30 -5.26 4.99 6.79
C GLU A 30 -5.92 5.93 7.80
N LYS A 31 -7.24 5.81 7.97
CA LYS A 31 -8.01 6.56 8.97
C LYS A 31 -8.97 5.64 9.73
N PRO A 32 -9.24 5.91 11.02
CA PRO A 32 -10.30 5.20 11.72
C PRO A 32 -11.65 5.49 11.07
N SER A 33 -12.51 4.47 11.04
CA SER A 33 -13.90 4.62 10.58
C SER A 33 -14.65 5.60 11.48
N LYS A 34 -15.45 6.48 10.87
CA LYS A 34 -16.32 7.43 11.57
C LYS A 34 -17.61 6.78 12.07
N PHE A 35 -18.07 5.74 11.39
CA PHE A 35 -19.38 5.13 11.63
C PHE A 35 -19.31 3.76 12.30
N PHE A 36 -18.15 3.12 12.36
CA PHE A 36 -18.01 1.83 13.00
C PHE A 36 -18.09 1.97 14.53
N SER A 37 -19.00 1.22 15.15
CA SER A 37 -19.19 1.18 16.59
C SER A 37 -18.93 -0.22 17.15
N GLY A 38 -18.32 -0.29 18.33
CA GLY A 38 -18.01 -1.56 19.00
C GLY A 38 -16.61 -2.09 18.67
N ALA A 39 -16.31 -3.30 19.14
CA ALA A 39 -15.00 -3.92 18.96
C ALA A 39 -14.91 -4.62 17.60
N CYS A 40 -13.94 -4.23 16.78
CA CYS A 40 -13.65 -4.86 15.49
C CYS A 40 -12.81 -6.12 15.72
N ILE A 41 -13.46 -7.28 15.72
CA ILE A 41 -12.82 -8.58 16.05
C ILE A 41 -13.22 -9.65 15.04
N GLY A 42 -12.26 -10.50 14.70
CA GLY A 42 -12.49 -11.70 13.88
C GLY A 42 -12.82 -11.40 12.42
N SER A 43 -13.24 -12.44 11.71
CA SER A 43 -13.55 -12.34 10.27
C SER A 43 -14.81 -11.53 10.01
N SER A 44 -15.86 -11.72 10.83
CA SER A 44 -17.10 -10.95 10.74
C SER A 44 -16.89 -9.44 10.94
N GLY A 45 -16.10 -9.05 11.96
CA GLY A 45 -15.76 -7.64 12.18
C GLY A 45 -14.98 -7.02 11.02
N ASN A 46 -14.05 -7.76 10.42
CA ASN A 46 -13.32 -7.32 9.22
C ASN A 46 -14.25 -7.12 8.03
N GLN A 47 -15.19 -8.05 7.80
CA GLN A 47 -16.16 -7.95 6.71
C GLN A 47 -17.10 -6.74 6.89
N GLN A 48 -17.60 -6.52 8.11
CA GLN A 48 -18.42 -5.36 8.42
C GLN A 48 -17.64 -4.06 8.25
N CYS A 49 -16.42 -3.99 8.77
CA CYS A 49 -15.53 -2.84 8.61
C CYS A 49 -15.27 -2.53 7.14
N GLY A 50 -14.87 -3.52 6.34
CA GLY A 50 -14.60 -3.35 4.91
C GLY A 50 -15.86 -3.01 4.09
N TYR A 51 -17.03 -3.51 4.48
CA TYR A 51 -18.30 -3.10 3.87
C TYR A 51 -18.63 -1.64 4.20
N LEU A 52 -18.50 -1.25 5.47
CA LEU A 52 -18.80 0.10 5.94
C LEU A 52 -17.84 1.14 5.35
N CYS A 53 -16.54 0.87 5.30
CA CYS A 53 -15.58 1.77 4.68
C CYS A 53 -15.90 2.00 3.20
N ARG A 54 -16.22 0.93 2.44
CA ARG A 54 -16.53 1.03 1.01
C ARG A 54 -17.87 1.66 0.71
N ARG A 55 -18.93 1.23 1.40
CA ARG A 55 -20.31 1.63 1.08
C ARG A 55 -20.81 2.79 1.94
N GLY A 56 -20.37 2.88 3.18
CA GLY A 56 -20.78 3.92 4.13
C GLY A 56 -19.89 5.16 4.11
N GLU A 57 -18.57 5.01 3.93
CA GLU A 57 -17.62 6.13 3.94
C GLU A 57 -17.05 6.49 2.55
N GLY A 58 -17.30 5.68 1.53
CA GLY A 58 -16.78 5.90 0.17
C GLY A 58 -15.27 5.75 0.06
N LEU A 59 -14.67 4.92 0.92
CA LEU A 59 -13.23 4.67 1.00
C LEU A 59 -12.85 3.35 0.28
N LEU A 60 -11.57 3.16 -0.03
CA LEU A 60 -11.10 2.04 -0.86
C LEU A 60 -11.32 0.67 -0.20
N SER A 61 -11.00 0.56 1.08
CA SER A 61 -11.13 -0.69 1.84
C SER A 61 -11.14 -0.43 3.35
N GLY A 62 -11.25 -1.50 4.15
CA GLY A 62 -11.10 -1.40 5.60
C GLY A 62 -10.85 -2.74 6.26
N SER A 63 -10.16 -2.70 7.40
CA SER A 63 -9.84 -3.87 8.23
C SER A 63 -9.78 -3.51 9.71
N CYS A 64 -9.91 -4.52 10.57
CA CYS A 64 -9.76 -4.39 12.01
C CYS A 64 -8.28 -4.28 12.38
N LYS A 65 -7.89 -3.20 13.05
CA LYS A 65 -6.58 -3.03 13.69
C LYS A 65 -6.78 -2.58 15.14
N ASN A 66 -6.15 -3.27 16.09
CA ASN A 66 -6.23 -2.94 17.52
C ASN A 66 -7.68 -2.74 18.02
N LEU A 67 -8.58 -3.65 17.67
CA LEU A 67 -10.02 -3.62 17.99
C LEU A 67 -10.81 -2.45 17.35
N LYS A 68 -10.19 -1.66 16.48
CA LYS A 68 -10.82 -0.54 15.76
C LYS A 68 -10.94 -0.86 14.27
N CYS A 69 -11.99 -0.37 13.63
CA CYS A 69 -12.09 -0.42 12.18
C CYS A 69 -11.25 0.73 11.58
N VAL A 70 -10.28 0.37 10.73
CA VAL A 70 -9.42 1.31 10.00
C VAL A 70 -9.73 1.18 8.52
N CYS A 71 -10.08 2.30 7.90
CA CYS A 71 -10.36 2.42 6.47
C CYS A 71 -9.13 2.93 5.71
N ALA A 72 -8.93 2.40 4.51
CA ALA A 72 -7.94 2.91 3.57
C ALA A 72 -8.58 3.98 2.66
N CYS A 73 -7.99 5.17 2.63
CA CYS A 73 -8.16 6.14 1.56
C CYS A 73 -7.21 5.79 0.41
#